data_AF-A0A947AAD5-F1
#
_entry.id   AF-A0A947AAD5-F1
#
_cell.length_a   1.000
_cell.length_b   1.000
_cell.length_c   1.000
_cell.angle_alpha   90.00
_cell.angle_beta   90.00
_cell.angle_gamma   90.00
#
_symmetry.space_group_name_H-M   'P 1'
#
loop_
_entity.id
_entity.type
_entity.pdbx_description
1 polymer ?
#
loop_
_entity_poly.entity_id
_entity_poly.type
_entity_poly.pdbx_seq_one_letter_code
_entity_poly.pdbx_strand_id
1 'polypeptide(L)'
;MTTETTHDKLVRLRNLILEERDYAKTLEMNKLFEATREKEDLINYLAYVEEIAPEDIPLAGQIRRENRRNAYLFRATLGWIRETMEFFGKRTVTSTYAEDAGTIPSQINGRLLSGKV
;
A
#
# COMPACT_ATOMS: atom_id res chain seq x y z
N MET A 1 -6.43 12.93 32.61
CA MET A 1 -6.36 11.86 31.59
C MET A 1 -7.79 11.54 31.21
N THR A 2 -8.29 12.15 30.14
CA THR A 2 -9.62 11.86 29.59
C THR A 2 -9.57 10.46 28.99
N THR A 3 -10.35 9.53 29.53
CA THR A 3 -10.59 8.22 28.91
C THR A 3 -11.16 8.45 27.52
N GLU A 4 -10.32 8.26 26.49
CA GLU A 4 -10.79 8.28 25.10
C GLU A 4 -11.90 7.25 24.94
N THR A 5 -13.04 7.69 24.43
CA THR A 5 -14.19 6.82 24.21
C THR A 5 -13.99 5.98 22.96
N THR A 6 -14.72 4.87 22.83
CA THR A 6 -14.77 4.07 21.60
C THR A 6 -15.10 4.93 20.38
N HIS A 7 -16.01 5.91 20.55
CA HIS A 7 -16.37 6.89 19.52
C HIS A 7 -15.15 7.68 19.04
N ASP A 8 -14.35 8.24 19.96
CA ASP A 8 -13.17 9.03 19.60
C ASP A 8 -12.16 8.22 18.79
N LYS A 9 -12.01 6.94 19.13
CA LYS A 9 -11.13 6.02 18.40
C LYS A 9 -11.65 5.66 17.01
N LEU A 10 -12.97 5.50 16.86
CA LEU A 10 -13.59 5.33 15.54
C LEU A 10 -13.44 6.58 14.67
N VAL A 11 -13.60 7.77 15.26
CA VAL A 11 -13.37 9.05 14.58
C VAL A 11 -11.91 9.17 14.14
N ARG A 12 -10.96 8.83 15.03
CA ARG A 12 -9.53 8.83 14.68
C ARG A 12 -9.22 7.84 13.57
N LEU A 13 -9.75 6.62 13.63
CA LEU A 13 -9.57 5.61 12.60
C LEU A 13 -10.09 6.09 11.23
N ARG A 14 -11.26 6.74 11.20
CA ARG A 14 -11.80 7.33 9.96
C ARG A 14 -10.86 8.39 9.40
N ASN A 15 -10.41 9.32 10.23
CA ASN A 15 -9.53 10.41 9.79
C ASN A 15 -8.21 9.85 9.27
N LEU A 16 -7.64 8.86 9.95
CA LEU A 16 -6.40 8.22 9.55
C LEU A 16 -6.52 7.48 8.22
N ILE A 17 -7.66 6.84 7.92
CA ILE A 17 -7.92 6.26 6.59
C ILE A 17 -7.97 7.32 5.49
N LEU A 18 -8.47 8.52 5.79
CA LEU A 18 -8.45 9.64 4.83
C LEU A 18 -7.03 10.18 4.64
N GLU A 19 -6.28 10.35 5.73
CA GLU A 19 -4.87 10.77 5.70
C GLU A 19 -4.01 9.77 4.90
N GLU A 20 -4.17 8.46 5.11
CA GLU A 20 -3.48 7.40 4.35
C GLU A 20 -3.67 7.57 2.84
N ARG A 21 -4.88 7.93 2.42
CA ARG A 21 -5.17 8.17 1.00
C ARG A 21 -4.40 9.36 0.46
N ASP A 22 -4.32 10.43 1.23
CA ASP A 22 -3.63 11.64 0.78
C ASP A 22 -2.12 11.43 0.77
N TYR A 23 -1.55 10.76 1.78
CA TYR A 23 -0.13 10.35 1.78
C TYR A 23 0.20 9.42 0.61
N ALA A 24 -0.73 8.53 0.24
CA ALA A 24 -0.56 7.64 -0.91
C ALA A 24 -0.51 8.40 -2.24
N LYS A 25 -1.33 9.43 -2.41
CA LYS A 25 -1.32 10.27 -3.62
C LYS A 25 -0.03 11.06 -3.76
N THR A 26 0.53 11.53 -2.63
CA THR A 26 1.76 12.32 -2.61
C THR A 26 3.03 11.47 -2.47
N LEU A 27 2.90 10.15 -2.38
CA LEU A 27 4.01 9.19 -2.18
C LEU A 27 4.84 9.49 -0.92
N GLU A 28 4.19 10.00 0.13
CA GLU A 28 4.79 10.30 1.43
C GLU A 28 4.96 9.03 2.26
N MET A 29 5.93 8.19 1.88
CA MET A 29 6.07 6.83 2.41
C MET A 29 6.24 6.78 3.94
N ASN A 30 7.01 7.70 4.53
CA ASN A 30 7.22 7.73 5.99
C ASN A 30 5.89 7.95 6.74
N LYS A 31 5.10 8.94 6.29
CA LYS A 31 3.78 9.23 6.88
C LYS A 31 2.81 8.08 6.65
N LEU A 32 2.91 7.41 5.50
CA LEU A 32 2.09 6.24 5.20
C LEU A 32 2.39 5.06 6.14
N PHE A 33 3.67 4.83 6.49
CA PHE A 33 4.06 3.83 7.48
C PHE A 33 3.61 4.20 8.90
N GLU A 34 3.78 5.47 9.29
CA GLU A 34 3.31 5.97 10.59
C GLU A 34 1.79 5.81 10.74
N ALA A 35 1.03 6.24 9.72
CA ALA A 35 -0.41 6.08 9.68
C ALA A 35 -0.81 4.60 9.74
N THR A 36 -0.16 3.72 8.96
CA THR A 36 -0.45 2.28 8.99
C THR A 36 -0.25 1.69 10.39
N ARG A 37 0.83 2.07 11.08
CA ARG A 37 1.10 1.59 12.44
C ARG A 37 0.03 2.05 13.43
N GLU A 38 -0.30 3.34 13.42
CA GLU A 38 -1.36 3.86 14.29
C GLU A 38 -2.73 3.23 13.96
N LYS A 39 -3.00 2.92 12.68
CA LYS A 39 -4.19 2.18 12.26
C LYS A 39 -4.25 0.79 12.87
N GLU A 40 -3.13 0.06 12.86
CA GLU A 40 -3.06 -1.28 13.44
C GLU A 40 -3.33 -1.24 14.95
N ASP A 41 -2.75 -0.27 15.66
CA ASP A 41 -3.00 -0.08 17.09
C ASP A 41 -4.49 0.19 17.39
N LEU A 42 -5.13 1.05 16.59
CA LEU A 42 -6.57 1.35 16.72
C LEU A 42 -7.44 0.14 16.38
N ILE A 43 -7.12 -0.61 15.33
CA ILE A 43 -7.86 -1.82 14.95
C ILE A 43 -7.74 -2.88 16.04
N ASN A 44 -6.54 -3.09 16.58
CA ASN A 44 -6.32 -4.05 17.67
C ASN A 44 -7.11 -3.67 18.91
N TYR A 45 -7.15 -2.38 19.27
CA TYR A 45 -7.99 -1.92 20.38
C TYR A 45 -9.49 -2.15 20.09
N LEU A 46 -9.96 -1.74 18.92
CA LEU A 46 -11.37 -1.84 18.54
C LEU A 46 -11.82 -3.30 18.34
N ALA A 47 -10.91 -4.25 18.12
CA ALA A 47 -11.23 -5.67 18.01
C ALA A 47 -11.76 -6.28 19.31
N TYR A 48 -11.44 -5.68 20.46
CA TYR A 48 -11.94 -6.12 21.78
C TYR A 48 -13.26 -5.45 22.18
N VAL A 49 -13.79 -4.53 21.36
CA VAL A 49 -15.06 -3.86 21.62
C VAL A 49 -16.20 -4.77 21.16
N GLU A 50 -16.96 -5.32 22.11
CA GLU A 50 -18.07 -6.25 21.82
C GLU A 50 -19.31 -5.55 21.25
N GLU A 51 -19.62 -4.33 21.71
CA GLU A 51 -20.78 -3.56 21.25
C GLU A 51 -20.39 -2.15 20.81
N ILE A 52 -20.84 -1.79 19.61
CA ILE A 52 -20.72 -0.44 19.07
C ILE A 52 -22.04 0.28 19.35
N ALA A 53 -21.96 1.50 19.89
CA ALA A 53 -23.14 2.32 20.15
C ALA A 53 -23.95 2.52 18.84
N PRO A 54 -25.30 2.54 18.89
CA PRO A 54 -26.12 2.69 17.67
C PRO A 54 -25.80 3.94 16.85
N GLU A 55 -25.38 5.02 17.51
CA GLU A 55 -24.92 6.27 16.92
C GLU A 55 -23.63 6.15 16.09
N ASP A 56 -22.81 5.13 16.35
CA ASP A 56 -21.54 4.87 15.68
C ASP A 56 -21.65 3.92 14.49
N ILE A 57 -22.81 3.27 14.30
CA ILE A 57 -23.05 2.38 13.16
C ILE A 57 -22.83 3.10 11.81
N PRO A 58 -23.33 4.33 11.59
CA PRO A 58 -23.05 5.07 10.36
C PRO A 58 -21.55 5.32 10.17
N LEU A 59 -20.83 5.63 11.25
CA LEU A 59 -19.39 5.91 11.24
C LEU A 59 -18.59 4.66 10.83
N ALA A 60 -18.92 3.50 11.41
CA ALA A 60 -18.33 2.21 11.02
C ALA A 60 -18.60 1.88 9.54
N GLY A 61 -19.80 2.20 9.04
CA GLY A 61 -20.14 2.08 7.62
C GLY A 61 -19.25 2.95 6.71
N GLN A 62 -18.98 4.19 7.13
CA GLN A 62 -18.06 5.08 6.42
C GLN A 62 -16.63 4.53 6.41
N ILE A 63 -16.12 4.07 7.56
CA ILE A 63 -14.78 3.47 7.71
C ILE A 63 -14.60 2.31 6.72
N ARG A 64 -15.56 1.38 6.68
CA ARG A 64 -15.51 0.24 5.74
C ARG A 64 -15.46 0.68 4.28
N ARG A 65 -16.29 1.66 3.91
CA ARG A 65 -16.33 2.19 2.53
C ARG A 65 -15.02 2.87 2.14
N GLU A 66 -14.48 3.73 3.00
CA GLU A 66 -13.23 4.44 2.71
C GLU A 66 -12.03 3.49 2.70
N ASN A 67 -11.99 2.50 3.60
CA ASN A 67 -10.94 1.48 3.59
C ASN A 67 -10.96 0.65 2.29
N ARG A 68 -12.16 0.27 1.81
CA ARG A 68 -12.31 -0.43 0.52
C ARG A 68 -11.79 0.41 -0.66
N ARG A 69 -12.04 1.72 -0.64
CA ARG A 69 -11.52 2.64 -1.65
C ARG A 69 -10.00 2.72 -1.61
N ASN A 70 -9.40 2.79 -0.42
CA ASN A 70 -7.94 2.78 -0.27
C ASN A 70 -7.33 1.45 -0.77
N ALA A 71 -7.94 0.31 -0.43
CA ALA A 71 -7.50 -0.99 -0.94
C ALA A 71 -7.53 -1.06 -2.47
N TYR A 72 -8.57 -0.49 -3.10
CA TYR A 72 -8.62 -0.40 -4.56
C TYR A 72 -7.50 0.47 -5.13
N LEU A 73 -7.25 1.65 -4.54
CA LEU A 73 -6.15 2.53 -4.91
C LEU A 73 -4.82 1.79 -4.85
N PHE A 74 -4.49 1.18 -3.71
CA PHE A 74 -3.24 0.44 -3.53
C PHE A 74 -3.09 -0.72 -4.51
N ARG A 75 -4.16 -1.48 -4.75
CA ARG A 75 -4.16 -2.56 -5.72
C ARG A 75 -3.89 -2.05 -7.15
N ALA A 76 -4.53 -0.97 -7.55
CA ALA A 76 -4.33 -0.37 -8.87
C ALA A 76 -2.90 0.14 -9.03
N THR A 77 -2.37 0.85 -8.02
CA THR A 77 -0.99 1.36 -8.03
C THR A 77 0.04 0.22 -8.08
N LEU A 78 -0.14 -0.86 -7.31
CA LEU A 78 0.73 -2.04 -7.37
C LEU A 78 0.68 -2.74 -8.73
N GLY A 79 -0.49 -2.83 -9.35
CA GLY A 79 -0.65 -3.35 -10.70
C GLY A 79 0.14 -2.52 -11.71
N TRP A 80 -0.03 -1.21 -11.67
CA TRP A 80 0.72 -0.27 -12.53
C TRP A 80 2.23 -0.36 -12.34
N ILE A 81 2.73 -0.50 -11.10
CA ILE A 81 4.15 -0.69 -10.82
C ILE A 81 4.67 -2.00 -11.43
N ARG A 82 3.91 -3.10 -11.32
CA ARG A 82 4.28 -4.40 -11.91
C ARG A 82 4.35 -4.33 -13.43
N GLU A 83 3.34 -3.77 -14.08
CA GLU A 83 3.32 -3.57 -15.54
C GLU A 83 4.49 -2.71 -16.01
N THR A 84 4.81 -1.66 -15.26
CA THR A 84 5.94 -0.77 -15.55
C THR A 84 7.28 -1.51 -15.42
N MET A 85 7.47 -2.33 -14.38
CA MET A 85 8.68 -3.15 -14.22
C MET A 85 8.82 -4.19 -15.34
N GLU A 86 7.73 -4.85 -15.75
CA GLU A 86 7.75 -5.79 -16.88
C GLU A 86 8.14 -5.10 -18.18
N PHE A 87 7.61 -3.89 -18.42
CA PHE A 87 7.97 -3.09 -19.58
C PHE A 87 9.47 -2.75 -19.60
N PHE A 88 10.04 -2.30 -18.48
CA PHE A 88 11.48 -2.04 -18.40
C PHE A 88 12.31 -3.31 -18.52
N GLY A 89 11.89 -4.42 -17.89
CA GLY A 89 12.57 -5.71 -17.99
C GLY A 89 12.66 -6.24 -19.42
N LYS A 90 11.65 -5.99 -20.25
CA LYS A 90 11.65 -6.33 -21.69
C LYS A 90 12.61 -5.48 -22.52
N ARG A 91 12.88 -4.23 -22.13
CA ARG A 91 13.78 -3.30 -22.86
C ARG A 91 15.25 -3.48 -22.52
N THR A 92 15.59 -4.02 -21.35
CA THR A 92 17.00 -4.25 -20.94
C THR A 92 17.66 -5.42 -21.68
N VAL A 93 16.89 -6.22 -22.43
CA VAL A 93 17.43 -7.19 -23.38
C VAL A 93 17.75 -6.46 -24.67
N THR A 94 18.85 -5.69 -24.68
CA THR A 94 19.46 -5.26 -25.94
C THR A 94 19.89 -6.53 -26.67
N SER A 95 19.14 -6.92 -27.70
CA SER A 95 19.61 -7.91 -28.67
C SER A 95 20.90 -7.36 -29.28
N THR A 96 22.04 -7.80 -28.79
CA THR A 96 23.31 -7.58 -29.46
C THR A 96 23.26 -8.41 -30.73
N TYR A 97 23.06 -7.77 -31.89
CA TYR A 97 23.25 -8.43 -33.17
C TYR A 97 24.74 -8.80 -33.28
N ALA A 98 25.05 -10.09 -33.15
CA ALA A 98 26.36 -10.59 -33.53
C ALA A 98 26.51 -10.54 -35.06
N GLU A 99 27.73 -10.29 -35.54
CA GLU A 99 28.09 -10.17 -36.96
C GLU A 99 27.77 -11.44 -37.79
N ASP A 100 27.35 -12.55 -37.17
CA ASP A 100 26.98 -13.82 -37.83
C ASP A 100 25.46 -14.16 -37.85
N ALA A 101 24.59 -13.25 -37.41
CA ALA A 101 23.13 -13.47 -37.31
C ALA A 101 22.68 -14.60 -36.35
N GLY A 102 23.53 -15.02 -35.41
CA GLY A 102 23.14 -15.84 -34.26
C GLY A 102 22.68 -14.99 -33.06
N THR A 103 21.39 -15.02 -32.74
CA THR A 103 20.88 -14.51 -31.45
C THR A 103 21.30 -15.44 -30.31
N ILE A 104 22.26 -15.04 -29.49
CA ILE A 104 22.58 -15.71 -28.23
C ILE A 104 21.84 -14.97 -27.10
N PRO A 105 20.90 -15.61 -26.37
CA PRO A 105 20.29 -14.98 -25.20
C PRO A 105 21.34 -14.86 -24.09
N SER A 106 21.84 -13.63 -23.87
CA SER A 106 22.74 -13.31 -22.78
C SER A 106 22.00 -13.40 -21.44
N GLN A 107 22.08 -14.57 -20.77
CA GLN A 107 21.67 -14.73 -19.38
C GLN A 107 22.70 -14.07 -18.45
N ILE A 108 22.69 -12.74 -18.38
CA ILE A 108 23.43 -12.00 -17.34
C ILE A 108 22.43 -11.16 -16.55
N ASN A 109 21.44 -11.80 -15.92
CA ASN A 109 20.40 -11.10 -15.14
C ASN A 109 20.33 -11.51 -13.66
N GLY A 110 21.33 -12.25 -13.14
CA GLY A 110 21.30 -12.71 -11.74
C GLY A 110 22.11 -11.88 -10.74
N ARG A 111 23.05 -11.02 -11.19
CA ARG A 111 24.14 -10.55 -10.32
C ARG A 111 24.05 -9.10 -9.83
N LEU A 112 23.33 -8.23 -10.53
CA LEU A 112 23.18 -6.83 -10.11
C LEU A 112 22.08 -6.61 -9.06
N LEU A 113 21.16 -7.56 -8.91
CA LEU A 113 20.06 -7.51 -7.93
C LEU A 113 20.33 -8.31 -6.65
N SER A 114 21.41 -9.11 -6.58
CA SER A 114 21.72 -9.95 -5.41
C SER A 114 22.67 -9.30 -4.40
N GLY A 115 23.15 -8.07 -4.66
CA GLY A 115 23.93 -7.28 -3.70
C GLY A 115 25.27 -7.91 -3.26
N LYS A 116 25.77 -8.93 -3.95
CA LYS A 116 27.11 -9.49 -3.73
C LYS A 116 28.01 -9.15 -4.91
N VAL A 117 29.03 -8.33 -4.63
CA VAL A 117 30.17 -8.08 -5.53
C VAL A 117 31.03 -9.33 -5.59
#